data_AF-A0A930N5U3-F1
#
_entry.id   AF-A0A930N5U3-F1
#
_cell.length_a   1.000
_cell.length_b   1.000
_cell.length_c   1.000
_cell.angle_alpha   90.00
_cell.angle_beta   90.00
_cell.angle_gamma   90.00
#
_symmetry.space_group_name_H-M   'P 1'
#
loop_
_entity.id
_entity.type
_entity.pdbx_description
1 polymer ?
#
loop_
_entity_poly.entity_id
_entity_poly.type
_entity_poly.pdbx_seq_one_letter_code
_entity_poly.pdbx_strand_id
1 'polypeptide(L)'
;MKESFEDFKRLIKEWLDTHPKEYGSFVEEMNRKDSAGFQKVFMLVVKIVPKYKDEVKKRMLNDTLKEFSSLENMLTNSDLAERLVHEFHNTDRKSIVPAMLAWLYFGRSYECMVEHGEALIQNSKTNRLHKWLLSLMVKYIIHRSISLGERTKEDWNRFQQYKKSIDSNKLIESALEEELTGEESSVINKRRGRPKDDRTLEELIKIENKEILLEKIRARLLTKPTEKDIVYLKIALEEENLLRECDIAPFYRALSDHYNIRLIGLRGIQKAYKELSETIGKTGIRLMDRGEDRISIDEIKAFLSE
;
A
#
# COMPACT_ATOMS: atom_id res chain seq x y z
N MET A 1 -20.45 40.02 11.94
CA MET A 1 -19.00 39.75 11.86
C MET A 1 -18.86 38.50 11.02
N LYS A 2 -18.17 38.53 9.87
CA LYS A 2 -17.92 37.29 9.12
C LYS A 2 -16.86 36.52 9.90
N GLU A 3 -17.26 35.43 10.55
CA GLU A 3 -16.33 34.49 11.15
C GLU A 3 -15.39 33.95 10.05
N SER A 4 -14.09 33.91 10.33
CA SER A 4 -13.16 33.27 9.39
C SER A 4 -13.30 31.75 9.49
N PHE A 5 -12.95 31.03 8.41
CA PHE A 5 -12.97 29.55 8.44
C PHE A 5 -12.11 28.98 9.59
N GLU A 6 -10.98 29.61 9.89
CA GLU A 6 -10.10 29.19 10.99
C GLU A 6 -10.72 29.44 12.37
N ASP A 7 -11.46 30.54 12.53
CA ASP A 7 -12.18 30.81 13.78
C ASP A 7 -13.27 29.75 14.00
N PHE A 8 -14.02 29.41 12.95
CA PHE A 8 -15.04 28.35 13.01
C PHE A 8 -14.42 26.98 13.33
N LYS A 9 -13.28 26.65 12.71
CA LYS A 9 -12.54 25.40 13.00
C LYS A 9 -12.06 25.36 14.45
N ARG A 10 -11.67 26.49 15.03
CA ARG A 10 -11.31 26.62 16.47
C ARG A 10 -12.53 26.39 17.37
N LEU A 11 -13.71 26.91 17.03
CA LEU A 11 -14.94 26.64 17.79
C LEU A 11 -15.33 25.16 17.78
N ILE A 12 -15.18 24.48 16.63
CA ILE A 12 -15.42 23.03 16.55
C ILE A 12 -14.46 22.29 17.48
N LYS A 13 -13.20 22.72 17.56
CA LYS A 13 -12.21 22.12 18.46
C LYS A 13 -12.56 22.34 19.93
N GLU A 14 -12.96 23.55 20.31
CA GLU A 14 -13.43 23.86 21.66
C GLU A 14 -14.66 23.03 22.04
N TRP A 15 -15.61 22.87 21.12
CA TRP A 15 -16.77 21.99 21.32
C TRP A 15 -16.34 20.55 21.58
N LEU A 16 -15.42 20.01 20.79
CA LEU A 16 -14.88 18.65 20.96
C LEU A 16 -14.25 18.46 22.34
N ASP A 17 -13.46 19.43 22.81
CA ASP A 17 -12.74 19.34 24.08
C ASP A 17 -13.68 19.48 25.29
N THR A 18 -14.80 20.19 25.13
CA THR A 18 -15.81 20.42 26.20
C THR A 18 -16.96 19.40 26.21
N HIS A 19 -17.17 18.63 25.12
CA HIS A 19 -18.27 17.66 24.96
C HIS A 19 -17.79 16.23 24.61
N PRO A 20 -16.86 15.64 25.39
CA PRO A 20 -16.28 14.34 25.06
C PRO A 20 -17.30 13.18 25.09
N LYS A 21 -18.37 13.29 25.88
CA LYS A 21 -19.41 12.24 25.97
C LYS A 21 -20.29 12.21 24.73
N GLU A 22 -20.74 13.38 24.28
CA GLU A 22 -21.55 13.57 23.10
C GLU A 22 -20.76 13.16 21.85
N TYR A 23 -19.49 13.57 21.77
CA TYR A 23 -18.60 13.13 20.71
C TYR A 23 -18.38 11.62 20.73
N GLY A 24 -18.09 11.04 21.90
CA GLY A 24 -17.89 9.60 22.06
C GLY A 24 -19.11 8.79 21.61
N SER A 25 -20.31 9.19 22.03
CA SER A 25 -21.57 8.55 21.62
C SER A 25 -21.79 8.61 20.11
N PHE A 26 -21.47 9.76 19.48
CA PHE A 26 -21.53 9.89 18.02
C PHE A 26 -20.52 8.96 17.32
N VAL A 27 -19.27 8.91 17.79
CA VAL A 27 -18.23 8.04 17.23
C VAL A 27 -18.59 6.57 17.37
N GLU A 28 -19.11 6.14 18.53
CA GLU A 28 -19.62 4.77 18.72
C GLU A 28 -20.67 4.45 17.67
N GLU A 29 -21.62 5.37 17.42
CA GLU A 29 -22.67 5.19 16.44
C GLU A 29 -22.12 5.08 15.00
N MET A 30 -21.14 5.91 14.63
CA MET A 30 -20.49 5.84 13.32
C MET A 30 -19.74 4.52 13.09
N ASN A 31 -19.29 3.86 14.15
CA ASN A 31 -18.57 2.58 14.08
C ASN A 31 -19.48 1.33 14.18
N ARG A 32 -20.81 1.51 14.28
CA ARG A 32 -21.75 0.38 14.29
C ARG A 32 -21.79 -0.30 12.93
N LYS A 33 -21.90 -1.65 12.95
CA LYS A 33 -21.97 -2.48 11.73
C LYS A 33 -23.27 -2.32 10.94
N ASP A 34 -24.32 -1.76 11.54
CA ASP A 34 -25.65 -1.59 10.95
C ASP A 34 -25.78 -0.32 10.07
N SER A 35 -24.70 0.45 9.90
CA SER A 35 -24.68 1.70 9.14
C SER A 35 -25.59 2.81 9.71
N ALA A 36 -26.11 2.69 10.93
CA ALA A 36 -27.08 3.64 11.48
C ALA A 36 -26.53 5.08 11.52
N GLY A 37 -25.27 5.27 11.96
CA GLY A 37 -24.62 6.58 11.97
C GLY A 37 -24.50 7.21 10.58
N PHE A 38 -24.03 6.43 9.59
CA PHE A 38 -23.95 6.89 8.20
C PHE A 38 -25.32 7.26 7.63
N GLN A 39 -26.37 6.51 7.96
CA GLN A 39 -27.73 6.84 7.56
C GLN A 39 -28.21 8.15 8.19
N LYS A 40 -27.89 8.41 9.46
CA LYS A 40 -28.23 9.69 10.12
C LYS A 40 -27.55 10.88 9.46
N VAL A 41 -26.25 10.78 9.18
CA VAL A 41 -25.50 11.83 8.46
C VAL A 41 -26.10 12.06 7.07
N PHE A 42 -26.38 10.98 6.33
CA PHE A 42 -27.01 11.08 5.03
C PHE A 42 -28.39 11.76 5.10
N MET A 43 -29.22 11.40 6.08
CA MET A 43 -30.54 11.99 6.27
C MET A 43 -30.48 13.47 6.67
N LEU A 44 -29.47 13.88 7.46
CA LEU A 44 -29.21 15.29 7.73
C LEU A 44 -28.90 16.06 6.43
N VAL A 45 -28.01 15.53 5.59
CA VAL A 45 -27.68 16.15 4.30
C VAL A 45 -28.91 16.21 3.39
N VAL A 46 -29.73 15.16 3.33
CA VAL A 46 -30.98 15.16 2.55
C VAL A 46 -32.00 16.15 3.11
N LYS A 47 -32.09 16.33 4.43
CA LYS A 47 -32.96 17.34 5.05
C LYS A 47 -32.55 18.75 4.61
N ILE A 48 -31.25 19.01 4.49
CA ILE A 48 -30.71 20.31 4.08
C ILE A 48 -30.78 20.50 2.56
N VAL A 49 -30.45 19.46 1.79
CA VAL A 49 -30.42 19.43 0.33
C VAL A 49 -31.33 18.30 -0.18
N PRO A 50 -32.66 18.51 -0.27
CA PRO A 50 -33.62 17.45 -0.60
C PRO A 50 -33.35 16.70 -1.90
N LYS A 51 -32.78 17.39 -2.91
CA LYS A 51 -32.43 16.81 -4.21
C LYS A 51 -31.25 15.82 -4.15
N TYR A 52 -30.47 15.84 -3.06
CA TYR A 52 -29.26 15.03 -2.94
C TYR A 52 -29.55 13.53 -2.96
N LYS A 53 -30.68 13.10 -2.36
CA LYS A 53 -31.07 11.68 -2.35
C LYS A 53 -31.24 11.12 -3.76
N ASP A 54 -31.90 11.87 -4.63
CA ASP A 54 -32.17 11.41 -5.99
C ASP A 54 -30.92 11.46 -6.86
N GLU A 55 -30.02 12.42 -6.62
CA GLU A 55 -28.73 12.46 -7.30
C GLU A 55 -27.82 11.29 -6.90
N VAL A 56 -27.80 10.92 -5.61
CA VAL A 56 -27.10 9.71 -5.15
C VAL A 56 -27.67 8.46 -5.81
N LYS A 57 -29.00 8.32 -5.90
CA LYS A 57 -29.61 7.18 -6.62
C LYS A 57 -29.18 7.12 -8.07
N LYS A 58 -29.22 8.24 -8.81
CA LYS A 58 -28.74 8.28 -10.20
C LYS A 58 -27.29 7.83 -10.30
N ARG A 59 -26.43 8.31 -9.39
CA ARG A 59 -25.02 7.90 -9.34
C ARG A 59 -24.85 6.41 -9.07
N MET A 60 -25.67 5.83 -8.18
CA MET A 60 -25.62 4.40 -7.83
C MET A 60 -26.13 3.48 -8.95
N LEU A 61 -26.97 3.99 -9.84
CA LEU A 61 -27.46 3.24 -11.01
C LEU A 61 -26.58 3.40 -12.25
N ASN A 62 -25.57 4.28 -12.21
CA ASN A 62 -24.70 4.56 -13.34
C ASN A 62 -23.37 3.79 -13.23
N ASP A 63 -23.17 2.83 -14.13
CA ASP A 63 -21.99 1.97 -14.22
C ASP A 63 -20.91 2.49 -15.21
N THR A 64 -21.19 3.60 -15.89
CA THR A 64 -20.28 4.19 -16.88
C THR A 64 -19.37 5.26 -16.25
N LEU A 65 -19.84 5.93 -15.19
CA LEU A 65 -19.09 6.99 -14.50
C LEU A 65 -18.18 6.43 -13.40
N LYS A 66 -16.93 6.90 -13.38
CA LYS A 66 -15.92 6.51 -12.36
C LYS A 66 -15.79 7.50 -11.21
N GLU A 67 -16.28 8.72 -11.38
CA GLU A 67 -16.10 9.83 -10.44
C GLU A 67 -17.39 10.19 -9.67
N PHE A 68 -17.29 11.16 -8.76
CA PHE A 68 -18.40 11.61 -7.89
C PHE A 68 -18.65 13.12 -7.96
N SER A 69 -18.06 13.79 -8.96
CA SER A 69 -18.09 15.25 -9.13
C SER A 69 -19.51 15.83 -9.16
N SER A 70 -20.49 15.11 -9.72
CA SER A 70 -21.89 15.57 -9.72
C SER A 70 -22.48 15.67 -8.30
N LEU A 71 -22.14 14.73 -7.43
CA LEU A 71 -22.57 14.74 -6.02
C LEU A 71 -21.89 15.87 -5.25
N GLU A 72 -20.58 16.05 -5.45
CA GLU A 72 -19.82 17.13 -4.82
C GLU A 72 -20.34 18.49 -5.25
N ASN A 73 -20.49 18.71 -6.56
CA ASN A 73 -21.01 19.96 -7.12
C ASN A 73 -22.42 20.29 -6.61
N MET A 74 -23.27 19.28 -6.41
CA MET A 74 -24.60 19.50 -5.85
C MET A 74 -24.55 20.03 -4.41
N LEU A 75 -23.62 19.52 -3.59
CA LEU A 75 -23.46 19.98 -2.21
C LEU A 75 -22.77 21.35 -2.15
N THR A 76 -21.70 21.54 -2.92
CA THR A 76 -20.92 22.79 -2.95
C THR A 76 -21.76 23.99 -3.42
N ASN A 77 -22.68 23.79 -4.36
CA ASN A 77 -23.54 24.86 -4.88
C ASN A 77 -24.88 24.99 -4.14
N SER A 78 -24.99 24.42 -2.93
CA SER A 78 -26.18 24.49 -2.09
C SER A 78 -25.91 25.28 -0.81
N ASP A 79 -26.97 25.60 -0.06
CA ASP A 79 -26.88 26.28 1.24
C ASP A 79 -26.38 25.34 2.37
N LEU A 80 -25.78 24.19 2.04
CA LEU A 80 -25.36 23.19 3.01
C LEU A 80 -24.40 23.78 4.04
N ALA A 81 -23.34 24.45 3.59
CA ALA A 81 -22.32 25.00 4.48
C ALA A 81 -22.92 26.02 5.47
N GLU A 82 -23.71 26.98 4.96
CA GLU A 82 -24.38 27.98 5.78
C GLU A 82 -25.32 27.35 6.81
N ARG A 83 -26.10 26.35 6.42
CA ARG A 83 -27.02 25.65 7.32
C ARG A 83 -26.29 24.81 8.37
N LEU A 84 -25.15 24.22 8.04
CA LEU A 84 -24.32 23.49 9.01
C LEU A 84 -23.72 24.45 10.04
N VAL A 85 -23.21 25.62 9.61
CA VAL A 85 -22.72 26.66 10.54
C VAL A 85 -23.85 27.13 11.45
N HIS A 86 -25.02 27.43 10.90
CA HIS A 86 -26.18 27.84 11.70
C HIS A 86 -26.64 26.75 12.69
N GLU A 87 -26.71 25.48 12.27
CA GLU A 87 -27.06 24.37 13.17
C GLU A 87 -25.99 24.11 14.23
N PHE A 88 -24.71 24.39 13.97
CA PHE A 88 -23.63 24.27 14.94
C PHE A 88 -23.81 25.24 16.12
N HIS A 89 -24.18 26.50 15.84
CA HIS A 89 -24.37 27.51 16.88
C HIS A 89 -25.70 27.40 17.63
N ASN A 90 -26.62 26.54 17.20
CA ASN A 90 -27.94 26.43 17.82
C ASN A 90 -27.91 25.44 19.00
N THR A 91 -27.76 25.97 20.21
CA THR A 91 -27.62 25.23 21.47
C THR A 91 -28.89 24.52 21.95
N ASP A 92 -30.06 24.89 21.42
CA ASP A 92 -31.35 24.38 21.92
C ASP A 92 -31.74 23.03 21.30
N ARG A 93 -31.01 22.58 20.27
CA ARG A 93 -31.27 21.32 19.58
C ARG A 93 -30.22 20.29 19.93
N LYS A 94 -30.66 19.05 20.20
CA LYS A 94 -29.80 17.85 20.15
C LYS A 94 -29.40 17.57 18.69
N SER A 95 -28.58 18.45 18.12
CA SER A 95 -28.05 18.32 16.76
C SER A 95 -26.84 17.40 16.76
N ILE A 96 -26.73 16.57 15.74
CA ILE A 96 -25.51 15.77 15.50
C ILE A 96 -24.41 16.60 14.81
N VAL A 97 -24.73 17.81 14.35
CA VAL A 97 -23.80 18.66 13.56
C VAL A 97 -22.50 18.94 14.29
N PRO A 98 -22.49 19.38 15.57
CA PRO A 98 -21.23 19.62 16.28
C PRO A 98 -20.34 18.37 16.36
N ALA A 99 -20.91 17.23 16.72
CA ALA A 99 -20.19 15.96 16.79
C ALA A 99 -19.69 15.49 15.41
N MET A 100 -20.53 15.64 14.38
CA MET A 100 -20.19 15.31 13.00
C MET A 100 -19.04 16.17 12.48
N LEU A 101 -19.08 17.48 12.69
CA LEU A 101 -18.02 18.39 12.26
C LEU A 101 -16.72 18.13 13.02
N ALA A 102 -16.79 17.92 14.34
CA ALA A 102 -15.64 17.52 15.14
C ALA A 102 -15.02 16.20 14.64
N TRP A 103 -15.85 15.24 14.25
CA TRP A 103 -15.40 13.97 13.70
C TRP A 103 -14.76 14.13 12.31
N LEU A 104 -15.35 14.94 11.43
CA LEU A 104 -14.82 15.20 10.10
C LEU A 104 -13.45 15.89 10.15
N TYR A 105 -13.28 16.93 10.98
CA TYR A 105 -12.04 17.72 11.03
C TYR A 105 -10.95 17.15 11.94
N PHE A 106 -11.32 16.56 13.08
CA PHE A 106 -10.34 16.16 14.12
C PHE A 106 -10.38 14.66 14.44
N GLY A 107 -11.38 13.94 13.93
CA GLY A 107 -11.52 12.50 14.14
C GLY A 107 -10.91 11.66 13.02
N ARG A 108 -11.04 10.33 13.19
CA ARG A 108 -10.66 9.30 12.20
C ARG A 108 -11.75 9.09 11.14
N SER A 109 -12.32 10.17 10.63
CA SER A 109 -13.51 10.13 9.77
C SER A 109 -13.24 9.42 8.45
N TYR A 110 -12.16 9.76 7.77
CA TYR A 110 -11.74 9.13 6.53
C TYR A 110 -11.46 7.64 6.70
N GLU A 111 -10.71 7.27 7.76
CA GLU A 111 -10.39 5.87 8.08
C GLU A 111 -11.65 5.05 8.31
N CYS A 112 -12.58 5.57 9.12
CA CYS A 112 -13.84 4.93 9.44
C CYS A 112 -14.73 4.76 8.19
N MET A 113 -14.80 5.78 7.31
CA MET A 113 -15.53 5.67 6.04
C MET A 113 -14.93 4.61 5.12
N VAL A 114 -13.59 4.51 5.06
CA VAL A 114 -12.88 3.50 4.26
C VAL A 114 -13.13 2.09 4.82
N GLU A 115 -12.97 1.89 6.12
CA GLU A 115 -13.26 0.64 6.81
C GLU A 115 -14.70 0.17 6.55
N HIS A 116 -15.66 1.10 6.67
CA HIS A 116 -17.06 0.82 6.39
C HIS A 116 -17.28 0.40 4.93
N GLY A 117 -16.70 1.15 3.99
CA GLY A 117 -16.76 0.82 2.56
C GLY A 117 -16.17 -0.54 2.23
N GLU A 118 -15.02 -0.87 2.80
CA GLU A 118 -14.37 -2.18 2.64
C GLU A 118 -15.20 -3.33 3.24
N ALA A 119 -15.80 -3.12 4.42
CA ALA A 119 -16.70 -4.11 5.02
C ALA A 119 -17.94 -4.37 4.14
N LEU A 120 -18.53 -3.33 3.54
CA LEU A 120 -19.62 -3.47 2.58
C LEU A 120 -19.20 -4.19 1.30
N ILE A 121 -17.97 -3.98 0.82
CA ILE A 121 -17.41 -4.71 -0.34
C ILE A 121 -17.25 -6.20 -0.03
N GLN A 122 -16.78 -6.54 1.17
CA GLN A 122 -16.58 -7.92 1.60
C GLN A 122 -17.90 -8.65 1.87
N ASN A 123 -18.97 -7.93 2.20
CA ASN A 123 -20.29 -8.52 2.43
C ASN A 123 -20.80 -9.31 1.20
N SER A 124 -21.23 -10.55 1.44
CA SER A 124 -21.75 -11.45 0.40
C SER A 124 -23.08 -10.99 -0.19
N LYS A 125 -23.88 -10.21 0.56
CA LYS A 125 -25.17 -9.68 0.12
C LYS A 125 -25.05 -8.47 -0.82
N THR A 126 -23.86 -7.84 -0.89
CA THR A 126 -23.63 -6.67 -1.75
C THR A 126 -23.46 -7.11 -3.20
N ASN A 127 -24.26 -6.56 -4.11
CA ASN A 127 -24.18 -6.91 -5.54
C ASN A 127 -22.88 -6.39 -6.19
N ARG A 128 -22.51 -6.96 -7.35
CA ARG A 128 -21.23 -6.64 -8.03
C ARG A 128 -21.09 -5.16 -8.41
N LEU A 129 -22.17 -4.53 -8.90
CA LEU A 129 -22.17 -3.12 -9.25
C LEU A 129 -21.89 -2.24 -8.03
N HIS A 130 -22.57 -2.50 -6.91
CA HIS A 130 -22.36 -1.79 -5.65
C HIS A 130 -20.94 -2.02 -5.11
N LYS A 131 -20.39 -3.25 -5.19
CA LYS A 131 -18.98 -3.49 -4.80
C LYS A 131 -18.01 -2.67 -5.63
N TRP A 132 -18.25 -2.56 -6.94
CA TRP A 132 -17.46 -1.72 -7.83
C TRP A 132 -17.58 -0.23 -7.47
N LEU A 133 -18.80 0.27 -7.26
CA LEU A 133 -19.05 1.65 -6.84
C LEU A 133 -18.41 2.00 -5.50
N LEU A 134 -18.53 1.11 -4.50
CA LEU A 134 -17.87 1.25 -3.21
C LEU A 134 -16.35 1.27 -3.36
N SER A 135 -15.79 0.46 -4.26
CA SER A 135 -14.34 0.46 -4.55
C SER A 135 -13.89 1.79 -5.13
N LEU A 136 -14.70 2.42 -6.00
CA LEU A 136 -14.44 3.77 -6.49
C LEU A 136 -14.55 4.81 -5.37
N MET A 137 -15.56 4.69 -4.52
CA MET A 137 -15.79 5.60 -3.39
C MET A 137 -14.65 5.56 -2.38
N VAL A 138 -14.20 4.36 -1.98
CA VAL A 138 -13.04 4.18 -1.10
C VAL A 138 -11.80 4.86 -1.68
N LYS A 139 -11.53 4.64 -2.98
CA LYS A 139 -10.42 5.32 -3.67
C LYS A 139 -10.61 6.83 -3.63
N TYR A 140 -11.80 7.34 -3.94
CA TYR A 140 -12.09 8.76 -3.94
C TYR A 140 -11.87 9.38 -2.55
N ILE A 141 -12.34 8.75 -1.48
CA ILE A 141 -12.18 9.21 -0.09
C ILE A 141 -10.69 9.34 0.27
N ILE A 142 -9.88 8.31 -0.03
CA ILE A 142 -8.43 8.33 0.21
C ILE A 142 -7.77 9.47 -0.58
N HIS A 143 -8.02 9.56 -1.89
CA HIS A 143 -7.42 10.61 -2.72
C HIS A 143 -7.85 12.00 -2.26
N ARG A 144 -9.12 12.17 -1.89
CA ARG A 144 -9.66 13.46 -1.44
C ARG A 144 -9.03 13.89 -0.13
N SER A 145 -8.89 12.99 0.84
CA SER A 145 -8.22 13.28 2.11
C SER A 145 -6.80 13.80 1.93
N ILE A 146 -6.06 13.23 0.97
CA ILE A 146 -4.69 13.65 0.64
C ILE A 146 -4.70 15.01 -0.08
N SER A 147 -5.59 15.19 -1.06
CA SER A 147 -5.66 16.45 -1.81
C SER A 147 -6.06 17.65 -0.96
N LEU A 148 -6.82 17.42 0.12
CA LEU A 148 -7.22 18.44 1.08
C LEU A 148 -6.15 18.68 2.16
N GLY A 149 -5.07 17.87 2.20
CA GLY A 149 -4.05 17.95 3.24
C GLY A 149 -4.47 17.42 4.60
N GLU A 150 -5.67 16.84 4.71
CA GLU A 150 -6.20 16.29 5.97
C GLU A 150 -5.54 14.96 6.35
N ARG A 151 -4.95 14.25 5.37
CA ARG A 151 -4.16 13.02 5.56
C ARG A 151 -2.98 12.98 4.61
N THR A 152 -1.90 12.30 5.00
CA THR A 152 -0.76 12.01 4.13
C THR A 152 -0.78 10.56 3.61
N LYS A 153 0.12 10.24 2.67
CA LYS A 153 0.28 8.85 2.23
C LYS A 153 0.81 7.98 3.38
N GLU A 154 1.63 8.56 4.24
CA GLU A 154 2.20 7.92 5.43
C GLU A 154 1.11 7.60 6.45
N ASP A 155 0.14 8.49 6.67
CA ASP A 155 -1.03 8.21 7.51
C ASP A 155 -1.80 6.98 7.02
N TRP A 156 -2.08 6.91 5.71
CA TRP A 156 -2.76 5.76 5.12
C TRP A 156 -1.94 4.48 5.19
N ASN A 157 -0.62 4.56 5.06
CA ASN A 157 0.27 3.40 5.22
C ASN A 157 0.25 2.88 6.67
N ARG A 158 0.35 3.77 7.67
CA ARG A 158 0.21 3.43 9.09
C ARG A 158 -1.14 2.79 9.38
N PHE A 159 -2.22 3.38 8.88
CA PHE A 159 -3.56 2.82 9.02
C PHE A 159 -3.67 1.42 8.42
N GLN A 160 -3.09 1.19 7.24
CA GLN A 160 -3.09 -0.13 6.61
C GLN A 160 -2.26 -1.16 7.41
N GLN A 161 -1.12 -0.74 7.98
CA GLN A 161 -0.31 -1.59 8.86
C GLN A 161 -1.11 -1.97 10.10
N TYR A 162 -1.66 -0.99 10.81
CA TYR A 162 -2.53 -1.19 11.96
C TYR A 162 -3.65 -2.20 11.66
N LYS A 163 -4.36 -2.03 10.54
CA LYS A 163 -5.44 -2.94 10.14
C LYS A 163 -4.95 -4.38 9.92
N LYS A 164 -3.80 -4.56 9.26
CA LYS A 164 -3.20 -5.91 9.08
C LYS A 164 -2.79 -6.52 10.41
N SER A 165 -2.28 -5.73 11.35
CA SER A 165 -1.87 -6.19 12.68
C SER A 165 -3.09 -6.65 13.50
N ILE A 166 -4.24 -5.97 13.39
CA ILE A 166 -5.52 -6.46 13.93
C ILE A 166 -5.89 -7.79 13.28
N ASP A 167 -5.98 -7.84 11.95
CA ASP A 167 -6.47 -9.01 11.22
C ASP A 167 -5.59 -10.26 11.45
N SER A 168 -4.31 -10.07 11.75
CA SER A 168 -3.33 -11.14 12.01
C SER A 168 -3.08 -11.42 13.50
N ASN A 169 -3.78 -10.75 14.41
CA ASN A 169 -3.56 -10.81 15.86
C ASN A 169 -2.10 -10.51 16.29
N LYS A 170 -1.39 -9.68 15.51
CA LYS A 170 0.02 -9.28 15.72
C LYS A 170 0.16 -7.85 16.28
N LEU A 171 -0.89 -7.32 16.91
CA LEU A 171 -0.90 -5.94 17.43
C LEU A 171 0.25 -5.66 18.41
N ILE A 172 0.55 -6.61 19.30
CA ILE A 172 1.60 -6.46 20.30
C ILE A 172 2.98 -6.40 19.63
N GLU A 173 3.24 -7.29 18.66
CA GLU A 173 4.49 -7.35 17.89
C GLU A 173 4.70 -6.04 17.10
N SER A 174 3.65 -5.54 16.45
CA SER A 174 3.68 -4.26 15.72
C SER A 174 4.00 -3.06 16.61
N ALA A 175 3.45 -3.01 17.84
CA ALA A 175 3.69 -1.91 18.77
C ALA A 175 5.14 -1.91 19.30
N LEU A 176 5.70 -3.10 19.54
CA LEU A 176 7.09 -3.24 19.98
C LEU A 176 8.10 -2.86 18.88
N GLU A 177 7.78 -3.13 17.61
CA GLU A 177 8.61 -2.73 16.47
C GLU A 177 8.62 -1.20 16.25
N GLU A 178 7.49 -0.52 16.48
CA GLU A 178 7.40 0.94 16.34
C GLU A 178 8.30 1.68 17.35
N GLU A 179 8.38 1.23 18.61
CA GLU A 179 9.27 1.82 19.63
C GLU A 179 10.77 1.63 19.31
N LEU A 180 11.13 0.53 18.65
CA LEU A 180 12.52 0.23 18.28
C LEU A 180 13.00 1.03 17.05
N THR A 181 12.07 1.64 16.29
CA THR A 181 12.37 2.42 15.07
C THR A 181 12.41 3.93 15.29
N GLY A 182 12.38 4.40 16.55
CA GLY A 182 12.54 5.81 16.92
C GLY A 182 13.90 6.43 16.57
N GLU A 183 14.88 5.62 16.19
CA GLU A 183 16.14 6.06 15.57
C GLU A 183 16.13 5.66 14.08
N GLU A 184 15.99 6.68 13.23
CA GLU A 184 16.12 6.68 11.76
C GLU A 184 16.08 5.34 11.02
N SER A 185 14.96 5.02 10.37
CA SER A 185 15.05 4.29 9.09
C SER A 185 13.79 4.43 8.22
N SER A 186 14.04 4.82 6.97
CA SER A 186 13.09 4.89 5.87
C SER A 186 12.49 3.51 5.56
N VAL A 187 11.24 3.29 5.95
CA VAL A 187 10.52 2.04 5.67
C VAL A 187 10.00 2.02 4.23
N ILE A 188 10.72 1.30 3.37
CA ILE A 188 10.32 0.96 2.01
C ILE A 188 9.15 -0.03 2.05
N ASN A 189 8.07 0.34 1.36
CA ASN A 189 6.82 -0.42 1.20
C ASN A 189 7.02 -1.89 0.77
N LYS A 190 6.80 -2.85 1.67
CA LYS A 190 6.68 -4.28 1.33
C LYS A 190 5.29 -4.59 0.75
N ARG A 191 5.21 -4.80 -0.57
CA ARG A 191 4.04 -5.43 -1.23
C ARG A 191 4.12 -6.95 -1.12
N ARG A 192 2.99 -7.58 -0.80
CA ARG A 192 2.81 -9.04 -0.69
C ARG A 192 3.23 -9.76 -2.00
N GLY A 193 4.24 -10.59 -1.87
CA GLY A 193 4.69 -11.65 -2.77
C GLY A 193 5.66 -12.53 -1.95
N ARG A 194 5.91 -13.78 -2.38
CA ARG A 194 6.93 -14.68 -1.80
C ARG A 194 8.15 -13.85 -1.35
N PRO A 195 8.67 -14.02 -0.12
CA PRO A 195 9.68 -13.11 0.45
C PRO A 195 10.74 -12.86 -0.60
N LYS A 196 10.78 -11.60 -1.09
CA LYS A 196 11.73 -11.18 -2.10
C LYS A 196 13.05 -11.08 -1.35
N ASP A 197 13.99 -11.91 -1.75
CA ASP A 197 15.34 -11.80 -1.26
C ASP A 197 15.88 -10.45 -1.75
N ASP A 198 15.94 -9.49 -0.83
CA ASP A 198 16.39 -8.11 -1.05
C ASP A 198 17.82 -7.92 -0.52
N ARG A 199 18.54 -9.03 -0.23
CA ARG A 199 19.95 -8.97 0.21
C ARG A 199 20.82 -8.31 -0.85
N THR A 200 21.75 -7.47 -0.40
CA THR A 200 22.76 -6.86 -1.31
C THR A 200 23.71 -7.93 -1.85
N LEU A 201 24.44 -7.62 -2.93
CA LEU A 201 25.44 -8.55 -3.46
C LEU A 201 26.50 -8.92 -2.41
N GLU A 202 26.89 -7.96 -1.58
CA GLU A 202 27.82 -8.15 -0.47
C GLU A 202 27.24 -9.06 0.63
N GLU A 203 25.93 -9.01 0.88
CA GLU A 203 25.24 -9.89 1.84
C GLU A 203 25.01 -11.30 1.30
N LEU A 204 24.97 -11.47 -0.02
CA LEU A 204 24.86 -12.76 -0.69
C LEU A 204 26.20 -13.50 -0.77
N ILE A 205 27.33 -12.79 -0.76
CA ILE A 205 28.67 -13.39 -0.78
C ILE A 205 29.05 -13.89 0.62
N LYS A 206 29.53 -15.14 0.71
CA LYS A 206 29.89 -15.81 1.97
C LYS A 206 31.32 -15.54 2.46
N ILE A 207 32.22 -15.01 1.63
CA ILE A 207 33.64 -14.84 1.96
C ILE A 207 33.86 -13.57 2.81
N GLU A 208 34.85 -13.60 3.71
CA GLU A 208 35.29 -12.45 4.51
C GLU A 208 36.02 -11.39 3.66
N ASN A 209 36.88 -11.79 2.72
CA ASN A 209 37.56 -10.89 1.78
C ASN A 209 36.77 -10.74 0.46
N LYS A 210 35.75 -9.89 0.49
CA LYS A 210 34.77 -9.73 -0.61
C LYS A 210 35.28 -8.92 -1.80
N GLU A 211 36.25 -8.04 -1.59
CA GLU A 211 36.70 -7.04 -2.57
C GLU A 211 37.27 -7.69 -3.84
N ILE A 212 38.13 -8.70 -3.68
CA ILE A 212 38.76 -9.42 -4.81
C ILE A 212 37.70 -10.15 -5.64
N LEU A 213 36.76 -10.82 -4.98
CA LEU A 213 35.69 -11.55 -5.67
C LEU A 213 34.74 -10.60 -6.41
N LEU A 214 34.40 -9.47 -5.81
CA LEU A 214 33.57 -8.44 -6.43
C LEU A 214 34.25 -7.85 -7.67
N GLU A 215 35.55 -7.54 -7.61
CA GLU A 215 36.28 -7.04 -8.79
C GLU A 215 36.34 -8.07 -9.93
N LYS A 216 36.49 -9.37 -9.62
CA LYS A 216 36.40 -10.44 -10.64
C LYS A 216 35.01 -10.55 -11.26
N ILE A 217 33.97 -10.51 -10.43
CA ILE A 217 32.57 -10.52 -10.89
C ILE A 217 32.35 -9.30 -11.81
N ARG A 218 32.81 -8.13 -11.40
CA ARG A 218 32.74 -6.90 -12.20
C ARG A 218 33.45 -7.05 -13.54
N ALA A 219 34.65 -7.61 -13.57
CA ALA A 219 35.42 -7.82 -14.79
C ALA A 219 34.65 -8.68 -15.80
N ARG A 220 33.96 -9.73 -15.35
CA ARG A 220 33.09 -10.58 -16.19
C ARG A 220 31.81 -9.88 -16.65
N LEU A 221 31.28 -8.95 -15.86
CA LEU A 221 30.10 -8.18 -16.27
C LEU A 221 30.44 -7.08 -17.31
N LEU A 222 31.66 -6.56 -17.30
CA LEU A 222 32.11 -5.53 -18.24
C LEU A 222 32.33 -6.07 -19.66
N THR A 223 32.44 -7.40 -19.84
CA THR A 223 32.57 -8.03 -21.17
C THR A 223 31.24 -8.17 -21.93
N LYS A 224 30.16 -7.51 -21.48
CA LYS A 224 28.79 -7.62 -22.02
C LYS A 224 28.30 -9.08 -22.07
N PRO A 225 28.14 -9.71 -20.90
CA PRO A 225 27.76 -11.12 -20.78
C PRO A 225 26.40 -11.38 -21.43
N THR A 226 26.23 -12.54 -22.05
CA THR A 226 24.95 -13.04 -22.56
C THR A 226 24.01 -13.44 -21.42
N GLU A 227 22.75 -13.76 -21.74
CA GLU A 227 21.77 -14.25 -20.76
C GLU A 227 22.22 -15.52 -20.04
N LYS A 228 22.95 -16.40 -20.75
CA LYS A 228 23.51 -17.64 -20.22
C LYS A 228 24.72 -17.38 -19.32
N ASP A 229 25.58 -16.43 -19.66
CA ASP A 229 26.78 -16.12 -18.87
C ASP A 229 26.45 -15.66 -17.44
N ILE A 230 25.36 -14.90 -17.27
CA ILE A 230 24.86 -14.49 -15.95
C ILE A 230 24.35 -15.70 -15.14
N VAL A 231 23.73 -16.67 -15.83
CA VAL A 231 23.28 -17.91 -15.20
C VAL A 231 24.48 -18.79 -14.81
N TYR A 232 25.47 -18.95 -15.69
CA TYR A 232 26.68 -19.70 -15.36
C TYR A 232 27.43 -19.10 -14.18
N LEU A 233 27.51 -17.76 -14.11
CA LEU A 233 28.09 -17.06 -12.98
C LEU A 233 27.37 -17.38 -11.67
N LYS A 234 26.03 -17.40 -11.66
CA LYS A 234 25.26 -17.79 -10.47
C LYS A 234 25.58 -19.23 -10.05
N ILE A 235 25.56 -20.15 -11.01
CA ILE A 235 25.81 -21.58 -10.76
C ILE A 235 27.23 -21.79 -10.23
N ALA A 236 28.24 -21.17 -10.84
CA ALA A 236 29.62 -21.26 -10.41
C ALA A 236 29.78 -20.78 -8.96
N LEU A 237 29.19 -19.64 -8.60
CA LEU A 237 29.25 -19.11 -7.23
C LEU A 237 28.50 -19.99 -6.22
N GLU A 238 27.41 -20.65 -6.61
CA GLU A 238 26.68 -21.59 -5.75
C GLU A 238 27.44 -22.90 -5.54
N GLU A 239 28.01 -23.46 -6.60
CA GLU A 239 28.78 -24.71 -6.53
C GLU A 239 30.10 -24.54 -5.77
N GLU A 240 30.77 -23.39 -5.90
CA GLU A 240 31.96 -23.06 -5.09
C GLU A 240 31.60 -22.62 -3.66
N ASN A 241 30.31 -22.67 -3.29
CA ASN A 241 29.79 -22.26 -1.98
C ASN A 241 30.18 -20.81 -1.60
N LEU A 242 30.33 -19.94 -2.60
CA LEU A 242 30.63 -18.52 -2.43
C LEU A 242 29.37 -17.66 -2.31
N LEU A 243 28.23 -18.19 -2.77
CA LEU A 243 26.92 -17.53 -2.74
C LEU A 243 25.99 -18.15 -1.71
N ARG A 244 25.22 -17.33 -1.00
CA ARG A 244 24.04 -17.76 -0.23
C ARG A 244 22.91 -18.14 -1.17
N GLU A 245 22.13 -19.15 -0.80
CA GLU A 245 20.99 -19.61 -1.60
C GLU A 245 20.05 -18.44 -1.90
N CYS A 246 19.83 -18.19 -3.19
CA CYS A 246 18.93 -17.14 -3.68
C CYS A 246 18.38 -17.51 -5.06
N ASP A 247 17.19 -16.99 -5.38
CA ASP A 247 16.60 -17.13 -6.71
C ASP A 247 17.41 -16.31 -7.74
N ILE A 248 17.36 -16.71 -9.02
CA ILE A 248 18.07 -16.01 -10.13
C ILE A 248 17.69 -14.53 -10.25
N ALA A 249 16.45 -14.16 -9.92
CA ALA A 249 15.96 -12.79 -10.04
C ALA A 249 16.49 -11.85 -8.94
N PRO A 250 16.49 -12.22 -7.65
CA PRO A 250 17.27 -11.55 -6.60
C PRO A 250 18.75 -11.39 -6.95
N PHE A 251 19.42 -12.47 -7.36
CA PHE A 251 20.83 -12.42 -7.73
C PHE A 251 21.11 -11.41 -8.85
N TYR A 252 20.31 -11.44 -9.93
CA TYR A 252 20.41 -10.48 -11.02
C TYR A 252 20.24 -9.02 -10.56
N ARG A 253 19.26 -8.75 -9.68
CA ARG A 253 19.02 -7.40 -9.16
C ARG A 253 20.20 -6.94 -8.30
N ALA A 254 20.68 -7.81 -7.40
CA ALA A 254 21.84 -7.52 -6.57
C ALA A 254 23.08 -7.16 -7.40
N LEU A 255 23.34 -7.85 -8.52
CA LEU A 255 24.42 -7.50 -9.45
C LEU A 255 24.18 -6.14 -10.13
N SER A 256 22.98 -5.90 -10.65
CA SER A 256 22.64 -4.68 -11.36
C SER A 256 22.72 -3.45 -10.45
N ASP A 257 22.23 -3.59 -9.23
CA ASP A 257 22.19 -2.53 -8.21
C ASP A 257 23.60 -2.22 -7.68
N HIS A 258 24.40 -3.25 -7.35
CA HIS A 258 25.74 -3.06 -6.78
C HIS A 258 26.73 -2.41 -7.77
N TYR A 259 26.75 -2.83 -9.03
CA TYR A 259 27.65 -2.25 -10.03
C TYR A 259 27.05 -1.05 -10.77
N ASN A 260 25.78 -0.73 -10.53
CA ASN A 260 25.03 0.29 -11.26
C ASN A 260 25.08 0.10 -12.79
N ILE A 261 24.98 -1.17 -13.25
CA ILE A 261 25.05 -1.55 -14.67
C ILE A 261 23.67 -1.99 -15.14
N ARG A 262 23.27 -1.53 -16.34
CA ARG A 262 22.08 -2.02 -17.04
C ARG A 262 22.39 -3.34 -17.74
N LEU A 263 22.15 -4.45 -17.06
CA LEU A 263 22.32 -5.81 -17.59
C LEU A 263 21.19 -6.20 -18.58
N ILE A 264 21.35 -7.35 -19.26
CA ILE A 264 20.38 -7.90 -20.22
C ILE A 264 19.04 -8.19 -19.54
N GLY A 265 17.94 -8.10 -20.30
CA GLY A 265 16.58 -8.22 -19.76
C GLY A 265 16.34 -9.47 -18.90
N LEU A 266 15.86 -9.26 -17.67
CA LEU A 266 15.58 -10.30 -16.67
C LEU A 266 14.75 -11.49 -17.18
N ARG A 267 13.83 -11.28 -18.13
CA ARG A 267 13.00 -12.35 -18.70
C ARG A 267 13.81 -13.40 -19.45
N GLY A 268 14.85 -12.98 -20.18
CA GLY A 268 15.72 -13.89 -20.93
C GLY A 268 16.59 -14.73 -20.00
N ILE A 269 17.14 -14.11 -18.96
CA ILE A 269 17.94 -14.78 -17.92
C ILE A 269 17.10 -15.82 -17.14
N GLN A 270 15.85 -15.49 -16.79
CA GLN A 270 14.94 -16.45 -16.15
C GLN A 270 14.62 -17.64 -17.06
N LYS A 271 14.49 -17.42 -18.37
CA LYS A 271 14.27 -18.46 -19.36
C LYS A 271 15.51 -19.35 -19.51
N ALA A 272 16.70 -18.76 -19.64
CA ALA A 272 17.97 -19.47 -19.71
C ALA A 272 18.23 -20.32 -18.44
N TYR A 273 17.94 -19.77 -17.26
CA TYR A 273 18.05 -20.50 -15.99
C TYR A 273 17.13 -21.72 -15.97
N LYS A 274 15.88 -21.54 -16.40
CA LYS A 274 14.92 -22.64 -16.48
C LYS A 274 15.41 -23.74 -17.43
N GLU A 275 15.81 -23.37 -18.64
CA GLU A 275 16.35 -24.30 -19.65
C GLU A 275 17.57 -25.06 -19.12
N LEU A 276 18.54 -24.38 -18.51
CA LEU A 276 19.75 -25.02 -17.97
C LEU A 276 19.46 -25.96 -16.78
N SER A 277 18.44 -25.64 -15.98
CA SER A 277 18.00 -26.43 -14.83
C SER A 277 17.08 -27.61 -15.18
N GLU A 278 16.51 -27.64 -16.39
CA GLU A 278 15.61 -28.71 -16.84
C GLU A 278 16.37 -30.02 -17.08
N THR A 279 15.81 -31.14 -16.61
CA THR A 279 16.39 -32.48 -16.76
C THR A 279 16.06 -33.09 -18.11
N ILE A 280 17.04 -33.72 -18.76
CA ILE A 280 16.81 -34.38 -20.05
C ILE A 280 16.24 -35.79 -19.87
N GLY A 281 14.98 -35.95 -20.25
CA GLY A 281 14.30 -37.25 -20.27
C GLY A 281 14.23 -37.91 -18.88
N LYS A 282 14.30 -39.25 -18.83
CA LYS A 282 14.24 -40.03 -17.58
C LYS A 282 15.59 -40.18 -16.86
N THR A 283 16.65 -39.55 -17.36
CA THR A 283 18.02 -39.74 -16.86
C THR A 283 18.36 -38.88 -15.64
N GLY A 284 17.57 -37.83 -15.36
CA GLY A 284 17.81 -36.92 -14.23
C GLY A 284 18.99 -35.96 -14.41
N ILE A 285 19.73 -36.03 -15.52
CA ILE A 285 20.87 -35.15 -15.84
C ILE A 285 20.34 -33.79 -16.31
N ARG A 286 20.84 -32.67 -15.75
CA ARG A 286 20.46 -31.32 -16.18
C ARG A 286 21.34 -30.85 -17.33
N LEU A 287 20.86 -29.87 -18.09
CA LEU A 287 21.64 -29.29 -19.20
C LEU A 287 22.93 -28.62 -18.71
N MET A 288 22.90 -27.98 -17.53
CA MET A 288 24.09 -27.41 -16.86
C MET A 288 25.16 -28.44 -16.47
N ASP A 289 24.82 -29.72 -16.39
CA ASP A 289 25.73 -30.79 -15.94
C ASP A 289 26.53 -31.42 -17.10
N ARG A 290 26.37 -30.94 -18.34
CA ARG A 290 26.98 -31.57 -19.53
C ARG A 290 27.34 -30.59 -20.65
N GLY A 291 28.23 -31.02 -21.54
CA GLY A 291 28.54 -30.34 -22.79
C GLY A 291 29.19 -28.97 -22.62
N GLU A 292 28.97 -28.08 -23.60
CA GLU A 292 29.54 -26.73 -23.66
C GLU A 292 29.10 -25.84 -22.49
N ASP A 293 27.87 -26.04 -21.99
CA ASP A 293 27.35 -25.30 -20.84
C ASP A 293 28.15 -25.62 -19.55
N ARG A 294 28.52 -26.89 -19.33
CA ARG A 294 29.36 -27.30 -18.18
C ARG A 294 30.79 -26.76 -18.28
N ILE A 295 31.39 -26.84 -19.46
CA ILE A 295 32.73 -26.30 -19.72
C ILE A 295 32.77 -24.80 -19.38
N SER A 296 31.75 -24.05 -19.80
CA SER A 296 31.64 -22.61 -19.52
C SER A 296 31.49 -22.31 -18.01
N ILE A 297 30.75 -23.14 -17.27
CA ILE A 297 30.62 -23.02 -15.81
C ILE A 297 31.98 -23.28 -15.13
N ASP A 298 32.68 -24.35 -15.52
CA ASP A 298 33.97 -24.72 -14.93
C ASP A 298 35.07 -23.69 -15.24
N GLU A 299 35.05 -23.06 -16.42
CA GLU A 299 35.91 -21.91 -16.75
C GLU A 299 35.65 -20.70 -15.84
N ILE A 300 34.37 -20.41 -15.54
CA ILE A 300 34.03 -19.33 -14.62
C ILE A 300 34.48 -19.66 -13.20
N LYS A 301 34.34 -20.92 -12.76
CA LYS A 301 34.85 -21.36 -11.46
C LYS A 301 36.35 -21.18 -11.33
N ALA A 302 37.12 -21.64 -12.31
CA ALA A 302 38.57 -21.47 -12.32
C ALA A 302 38.96 -19.99 -12.18
N PHE A 303 38.31 -19.12 -12.98
CA PHE A 303 38.54 -17.67 -12.91
C PHE A 303 38.19 -17.06 -11.53
N LEU A 304 37.11 -17.52 -10.90
CA LEU A 304 36.71 -17.03 -9.57
C LEU A 304 37.68 -17.48 -8.47
N SER A 305 38.31 -18.63 -8.62
CA SER A 305 39.23 -19.23 -7.65
C SER A 305 40.71 -18.80 -7.77
N GLU A 306 41.12 -18.19 -8.89
CA GLU A 306 42.50 -17.71 -9.16
C GLU A 306 42.95 -16.42 -8.45
#